data_AF-A0A514E9E4-F1
#
_entry.id   AF-A0A514E9E4-F1
#
_cell.length_a   1.000
_cell.length_b   1.000
_cell.length_c   1.000
_cell.angle_alpha   90.00
_cell.angle_beta   90.00
_cell.angle_gamma   90.00
#
_symmetry.space_group_name_H-M   'P 1'
#
loop_
_entity.id
_entity.type
_entity.pdbx_description
1 polymer ?
#
loop_
_entity_poly.entity_id
_entity_poly.type
_entity_poly.pdbx_seq_one_letter_code
_entity_poly.pdbx_strand_id
1 'polypeptide(L)'
;MRRRAAALIVLAALCALLASTAMAAPAKVVVGSKNFTEAVVLGEIAAGAGRRAGVDVEHRRQLGGTRILWRALQQGSIDAYAEYTGTLATELLQLPDADDAALRRTLAQRGLAMSAPLGFDNTYAFGMRRQRAQALGIARVSDLAAHPSLKLGLSNEFVSRADGWPGVRAAYRLPQTPTGLDHDLAYRALDSGAIDITDLYSTDAEIPAHDLLVLQDDRHYFPRYAAVFLYRNDLAQRAPQFVQALQDLGGRIDAATMQRLNADAELHKRAESAIAAQWLGIAAPAQDSRLARLLQRTREHLALVGLSLGLALLVALPLGIVAAYRPRLGQVLLSLTGVLQTLPSLAVFVFMIPLFGIGAKPAIAALFLYSLLPIVRNTHAGLTNIARELRETAAAIGLPPGTRLWRIELPLALRTILAGIKTAAVINVGTATLGALIGAGGYGQPILTGIRLDDIGLILEGAVPAAVLALLVQALFEGLERWLTPRGLRLAARR
;
A
#
# COMPACT_ATOMS: atom_id res chain seq x y z
N MET A 1 -22.43 12.00 -39.73
CA MET A 1 -23.20 11.83 -38.48
C MET A 1 -23.44 10.37 -38.09
N ARG A 2 -23.78 9.46 -39.02
CA ARG A 2 -24.07 8.04 -38.73
C ARG A 2 -22.98 7.25 -37.99
N ARG A 3 -21.68 7.49 -38.27
CA ARG A 3 -20.56 6.80 -37.59
C ARG A 3 -20.35 7.22 -36.11
N ARG A 4 -20.75 8.44 -35.73
CA ARG A 4 -20.63 8.94 -34.35
C ARG A 4 -21.79 8.46 -33.47
N ALA A 5 -22.99 8.36 -34.03
CA ALA A 5 -24.14 7.76 -33.35
C ALA A 5 -23.92 6.26 -33.09
N ALA A 6 -23.35 5.53 -34.06
CA ALA A 6 -23.01 4.11 -33.88
C ALA A 6 -21.97 3.90 -32.76
N ALA A 7 -20.96 4.76 -32.64
CA ALA A 7 -19.97 4.67 -31.56
C ALA A 7 -20.56 4.96 -30.18
N LEU A 8 -21.48 5.92 -30.06
CA LEU A 8 -22.19 6.23 -28.82
C LEU A 8 -23.17 5.13 -28.39
N ILE A 9 -23.84 4.49 -29.35
CA ILE A 9 -24.75 3.36 -29.10
C ILE A 9 -23.96 2.11 -28.67
N VAL A 10 -22.80 1.85 -29.30
CA VAL A 10 -21.91 0.77 -28.87
C VAL A 10 -21.34 1.02 -27.47
N LEU A 11 -20.97 2.26 -27.15
CA LEU A 11 -20.50 2.62 -25.81
C LEU A 11 -21.60 2.50 -24.74
N ALA A 12 -22.83 2.92 -25.05
CA ALA A 12 -23.98 2.77 -24.17
C ALA A 12 -24.40 1.31 -23.99
N ALA A 13 -24.32 0.50 -25.06
CA ALA A 13 -24.58 -0.94 -25.01
C ALA A 13 -23.50 -1.69 -24.22
N LEU A 14 -22.23 -1.29 -24.30
CA LEU A 14 -21.15 -1.81 -23.45
C LEU A 14 -21.36 -1.44 -21.97
N CYS A 15 -21.81 -0.21 -21.67
CA CYS A 15 -22.17 0.19 -20.30
C CYS A 15 -23.39 -0.58 -19.76
N ALA A 16 -24.36 -0.91 -20.62
CA ALA A 16 -25.55 -1.68 -20.24
C ALA A 16 -25.27 -3.18 -20.09
N LEU A 17 -24.39 -3.76 -20.91
CA LEU A 17 -23.93 -5.15 -20.75
C LEU A 17 -23.06 -5.34 -19.50
N LEU A 18 -22.31 -4.32 -19.07
CA LEU A 18 -21.57 -4.33 -17.80
C LEU A 18 -22.48 -4.20 -16.57
N ALA A 19 -23.74 -3.78 -16.74
CA ALA A 19 -24.70 -3.55 -15.66
C ALA A 19 -25.65 -4.74 -15.40
N SER A 20 -25.64 -5.76 -16.24
CA SER A 20 -26.63 -6.84 -16.20
C SER A 20 -25.97 -8.22 -16.12
N THR A 21 -25.51 -8.57 -14.91
CA THR A 21 -25.36 -9.95 -14.38
C THR A 21 -24.75 -9.87 -12.97
N ALA A 22 -25.49 -9.30 -12.02
CA ALA A 22 -25.21 -9.50 -10.60
C ALA A 22 -26.24 -10.47 -10.06
N MET A 23 -26.09 -11.76 -10.38
CA MET A 23 -26.54 -12.78 -9.43
C MET A 23 -25.82 -12.47 -8.13
N ALA A 24 -26.55 -12.34 -7.02
CA ALA A 24 -25.97 -12.09 -5.71
C ALA A 24 -25.02 -13.24 -5.36
N ALA A 25 -23.73 -13.05 -5.66
CA ALA A 25 -22.69 -13.92 -5.17
C ALA A 25 -22.77 -13.93 -3.64
N PRO A 26 -22.50 -15.06 -2.97
CA PRO A 26 -22.38 -15.07 -1.51
C PRO A 26 -21.43 -13.94 -1.10
N ALA A 27 -21.82 -13.17 -0.09
CA ALA A 27 -21.10 -11.96 0.30
C ALA A 27 -19.67 -12.31 0.69
N LYS A 28 -18.72 -12.04 -0.22
CA LYS A 28 -17.29 -12.24 -0.02
C LYS A 28 -16.83 -11.46 1.20
N VAL A 29 -16.17 -12.13 2.15
CA VAL A 29 -15.57 -11.48 3.30
C VAL A 29 -14.19 -10.98 2.91
N VAL A 30 -13.88 -9.73 3.26
CA VAL A 30 -12.59 -9.12 2.94
C VAL A 30 -11.78 -8.93 4.21
N VAL A 31 -10.69 -9.68 4.36
CA VAL A 31 -9.70 -9.48 5.42
C VAL A 31 -8.63 -8.51 4.93
N GLY A 32 -8.26 -7.53 5.74
CA GLY A 32 -7.14 -6.62 5.49
C GLY A 32 -5.91 -6.95 6.34
N SER A 33 -4.74 -6.46 5.95
CA SER A 33 -3.55 -6.45 6.81
C SER A 33 -2.73 -5.18 6.71
N LYS A 34 -2.02 -4.87 7.79
CA LYS A 34 -1.01 -3.80 7.81
C LYS A 34 0.20 -4.20 6.94
N ASN A 35 1.09 -3.25 6.72
CA ASN A 35 2.26 -3.39 5.83
C ASN A 35 3.51 -4.00 6.48
N PHE A 36 3.37 -4.79 7.55
CA PHE A 36 4.45 -5.59 8.15
C PHE A 36 4.09 -7.08 8.15
N THR A 37 5.05 -7.94 8.47
CA THR A 37 4.97 -9.39 8.22
C THR A 37 3.91 -10.06 9.08
N GLU A 38 3.98 -9.88 10.40
CA GLU A 38 3.03 -10.45 11.35
C GLU A 38 1.58 -10.14 10.96
N ALA A 39 1.27 -8.90 10.59
CA ALA A 39 -0.08 -8.54 10.16
C ALA A 39 -0.53 -9.32 8.90
N VAL A 40 0.37 -9.56 7.93
CA VAL A 40 0.02 -10.38 6.76
C VAL A 40 -0.14 -11.84 7.12
N VAL A 41 0.73 -12.39 7.98
CA VAL A 41 0.60 -13.78 8.47
C VAL A 41 -0.74 -13.96 9.18
N LEU A 42 -1.09 -13.06 10.10
CA LEU A 42 -2.37 -13.10 10.81
C LEU A 42 -3.57 -12.93 9.85
N GLY A 43 -3.45 -12.06 8.84
CA GLY A 43 -4.46 -11.92 7.79
C GLY A 43 -4.67 -13.19 6.97
N GLU A 44 -3.59 -13.90 6.62
CA GLU A 44 -3.65 -15.21 5.96
C GLU A 44 -4.24 -16.30 6.86
N ILE A 45 -3.92 -16.28 8.17
CA ILE A 45 -4.51 -17.19 9.15
C ILE A 45 -6.02 -16.96 9.26
N ALA A 46 -6.47 -15.70 9.39
CA ALA A 46 -7.89 -15.38 9.40
C ALA A 46 -8.59 -15.82 8.11
N ALA A 47 -8.00 -15.53 6.95
CA ALA A 47 -8.57 -15.91 5.66
C ALA A 47 -8.58 -17.44 5.45
N GLY A 48 -7.56 -18.16 5.92
CA GLY A 48 -7.51 -19.62 5.89
C GLY A 48 -8.53 -20.26 6.82
N ALA A 49 -8.68 -19.74 8.04
CA ALA A 49 -9.66 -20.21 9.01
C ALA A 49 -11.09 -20.01 8.50
N GLY A 50 -11.39 -18.84 7.90
CA GLY A 50 -12.66 -18.56 7.25
C GLY A 50 -12.96 -19.49 6.07
N ARG A 51 -11.97 -19.74 5.19
CA ARG A 51 -12.11 -20.68 4.07
C ARG A 51 -12.35 -22.12 4.55
N ARG A 52 -11.67 -22.54 5.62
CA ARG A 52 -11.93 -23.85 6.26
C ARG A 52 -13.36 -23.95 6.80
N ALA A 53 -13.93 -22.83 7.24
CA ALA A 53 -15.31 -22.73 7.70
C ALA A 53 -16.33 -22.61 6.56
N GLY A 54 -15.92 -22.68 5.29
CA GLY A 54 -16.82 -22.62 4.12
C GLY A 54 -17.15 -21.21 3.63
N VAL A 55 -16.44 -20.18 4.10
CA VAL A 55 -16.66 -18.78 3.71
C VAL A 55 -15.72 -18.39 2.58
N ASP A 56 -16.23 -17.68 1.57
CA ASP A 56 -15.38 -17.04 0.54
C ASP A 56 -14.69 -15.81 1.15
N VAL A 57 -13.38 -15.94 1.39
CA VAL A 57 -12.57 -14.89 2.02
C VAL A 57 -11.47 -14.41 1.09
N GLU A 58 -11.44 -13.11 0.83
CA GLU A 58 -10.32 -12.41 0.20
C GLU A 58 -9.38 -11.86 1.26
N HIS A 59 -8.07 -12.02 1.07
CA HIS A 59 -7.09 -11.27 1.86
C HIS A 59 -6.48 -10.14 1.02
N ARG A 60 -6.78 -8.90 1.41
CA ARG A 60 -6.15 -7.68 0.89
C ARG A 60 -4.94 -7.31 1.74
N ARG A 61 -3.78 -7.69 1.24
CA ARG A 61 -2.50 -7.57 1.95
C ARG A 61 -1.94 -6.15 1.89
N GLN A 62 -1.19 -5.78 2.92
CA GLN A 62 -0.31 -4.59 2.94
C GLN A 62 -1.04 -3.28 2.58
N LEU A 63 -2.24 -3.07 3.11
CA LEU A 63 -3.08 -1.91 2.79
C LEU A 63 -2.56 -0.58 3.38
N GLY A 64 -1.54 -0.63 4.23
CA GLY A 64 -0.90 0.52 4.85
C GLY A 64 -0.81 0.39 6.38
N GLY A 65 -0.73 1.52 7.07
CA GLY A 65 -0.64 1.56 8.54
C GLY A 65 -1.98 1.56 9.27
N THR A 66 -1.93 1.62 10.59
CA THR A 66 -3.08 1.54 11.53
C THR A 66 -4.30 2.37 11.09
N ARG A 67 -4.13 3.68 10.84
CA ARG A 67 -5.25 4.57 10.51
C ARG A 67 -5.91 4.26 9.16
N ILE A 68 -5.18 3.69 8.21
CA ILE A 68 -5.73 3.33 6.89
C ILE A 68 -6.68 2.15 7.05
N LEU A 69 -6.25 1.10 7.75
CA LEU A 69 -7.08 -0.09 7.98
C LEU A 69 -8.28 0.22 8.85
N TRP A 70 -8.11 1.03 9.90
CA TRP A 70 -9.22 1.47 10.74
C TRP A 70 -10.32 2.15 9.91
N ARG A 71 -9.95 3.10 9.03
CA ARG A 71 -10.92 3.74 8.13
C ARG A 71 -11.52 2.77 7.12
N ALA A 72 -10.71 1.87 6.55
CA ALA A 72 -11.19 0.86 5.62
C ALA A 72 -12.24 -0.05 6.26
N LEU A 73 -12.05 -0.42 7.54
CA LEU A 73 -13.01 -1.20 8.33
C LEU A 73 -14.31 -0.41 8.55
N GLN A 74 -14.20 0.86 8.98
CA GLN A 74 -15.36 1.73 9.21
C GLN A 74 -16.18 1.99 7.94
N GLN A 75 -15.51 2.12 6.79
CA GLN A 75 -16.15 2.36 5.50
C GLN A 75 -16.64 1.07 4.81
N GLY A 76 -16.42 -0.10 5.41
CA GLY A 76 -16.79 -1.39 4.82
C GLY A 76 -15.96 -1.80 3.60
N SER A 77 -14.79 -1.20 3.40
CA SER A 77 -13.85 -1.63 2.34
C SER A 77 -13.09 -2.91 2.72
N ILE A 78 -12.96 -3.18 4.02
CA ILE A 78 -12.60 -4.48 4.60
C ILE A 78 -13.61 -4.81 5.70
N ASP A 79 -13.72 -6.10 6.02
CA ASP A 79 -14.63 -6.62 7.03
C ASP A 79 -13.93 -7.00 8.33
N ALA A 80 -12.65 -7.40 8.26
CA ALA A 80 -11.85 -7.72 9.44
C ALA A 80 -10.35 -7.49 9.21
N TYR A 81 -9.59 -7.26 10.29
CA TYR A 81 -8.13 -7.22 10.26
C TYR A 81 -7.53 -7.42 11.66
N ALA A 82 -6.24 -7.79 11.75
CA ALA A 82 -5.53 -7.90 13.04
C ALA A 82 -5.09 -6.53 13.57
N GLU A 83 -5.36 -6.27 14.84
CA GLU A 83 -4.98 -5.06 15.58
C GLU A 83 -4.50 -5.40 16.99
N TYR A 84 -3.87 -4.44 17.65
CA TYR A 84 -3.32 -4.60 19.00
C TYR A 84 -4.09 -3.74 19.99
N THR A 85 -4.38 -4.28 21.17
CA THR A 85 -5.15 -3.59 22.21
C THR A 85 -4.54 -2.24 22.60
N GLY A 86 -3.23 -2.16 22.74
CA GLY A 86 -2.52 -0.91 23.07
C GLY A 86 -2.72 0.16 22.00
N THR A 87 -2.50 -0.17 20.72
CA THR A 87 -2.75 0.72 19.59
C THR A 87 -4.21 1.15 19.50
N LEU A 88 -5.14 0.21 19.71
CA LEU A 88 -6.57 0.49 19.70
C LEU A 88 -6.94 1.50 20.80
N ALA A 89 -6.46 1.28 22.02
CA ALA A 89 -6.70 2.14 23.17
C ALA A 89 -6.15 3.55 22.95
N THR A 90 -4.87 3.69 22.59
CA THR A 90 -4.17 4.97 22.58
C THR A 90 -4.40 5.76 21.28
N GLU A 91 -4.24 5.14 20.12
CA GLU A 91 -4.23 5.84 18.83
C GLU A 91 -5.61 6.01 18.20
N LEU A 92 -6.49 5.01 18.38
CA LEU A 92 -7.75 4.91 17.64
C LEU A 92 -8.97 5.33 18.46
N LEU A 93 -9.01 4.95 19.74
CA LEU A 93 -10.13 5.23 20.63
C LEU A 93 -9.86 6.37 21.62
N GLN A 94 -8.59 6.75 21.83
CA GLN A 94 -8.19 7.77 22.81
C GLN A 94 -8.67 7.45 24.23
N LEU A 95 -8.55 6.17 24.60
CA LEU A 95 -8.88 5.61 25.91
C LEU A 95 -7.63 4.95 26.50
N PRO A 96 -6.62 5.73 26.93
CA PRO A 96 -5.46 5.15 27.61
C PRO A 96 -5.92 4.35 28.83
N ASP A 97 -5.23 3.24 29.12
CA ASP A 97 -5.51 2.32 30.24
C ASP A 97 -6.86 1.58 30.20
N ALA A 98 -7.58 1.62 29.07
CA ALA A 98 -8.83 0.87 28.91
C ALA A 98 -8.59 -0.64 28.96
N ASP A 99 -9.40 -1.33 29.77
CA ASP A 99 -9.49 -2.78 29.76
C ASP A 99 -10.25 -3.30 28.53
N ASP A 100 -10.14 -4.61 28.28
CA ASP A 100 -10.82 -5.26 27.15
C ASP A 100 -12.34 -5.01 27.15
N ALA A 101 -12.96 -4.90 28.32
CA ALA A 101 -14.39 -4.65 28.46
C ALA A 101 -14.77 -3.22 28.01
N ALA A 102 -13.96 -2.21 28.37
CA ALA A 102 -14.11 -0.85 27.90
C ALA A 102 -13.87 -0.74 26.38
N LEU A 103 -12.84 -1.41 25.85
CA LEU A 103 -12.57 -1.45 24.41
C LEU A 103 -13.75 -2.05 23.64
N ARG A 104 -14.29 -3.20 24.07
CA ARG A 104 -15.47 -3.84 23.45
C ARG A 104 -16.69 -2.93 23.44
N ARG A 105 -16.99 -2.26 24.55
CA ARG A 105 -18.13 -1.33 24.65
C ARG A 105 -17.99 -0.17 23.66
N THR A 106 -16.81 0.43 23.57
CA THR A 106 -16.56 1.56 22.66
C THR A 106 -16.59 1.13 21.19
N LEU A 107 -16.05 -0.06 20.87
CA LEU A 107 -16.15 -0.63 19.53
C LEU A 107 -17.61 -0.87 19.12
N ALA A 108 -18.42 -1.43 20.02
CA ALA A 108 -19.83 -1.72 19.75
C ALA A 108 -20.64 -0.46 19.40
N GLN A 109 -20.37 0.66 20.07
CA GLN A 109 -20.98 1.97 19.75
C GLN A 109 -20.63 2.46 18.33
N ARG A 110 -19.54 1.96 17.74
CA ARG A 110 -19.10 2.28 16.38
C ARG A 110 -19.46 1.20 15.36
N GLY A 111 -20.29 0.22 15.74
CA GLY A 111 -20.67 -0.88 14.87
C GLY A 111 -19.56 -1.89 14.60
N LEU A 112 -18.55 -1.96 15.48
CA LEU A 112 -17.40 -2.85 15.39
C LEU A 112 -17.34 -3.79 16.60
N ALA A 113 -16.59 -4.88 16.46
CA ALA A 113 -16.28 -5.82 17.52
C ALA A 113 -14.82 -6.30 17.40
N MET A 114 -14.36 -7.00 18.44
CA MET A 114 -13.04 -7.63 18.48
C MET A 114 -13.12 -9.08 18.92
N SER A 115 -12.22 -9.94 18.44
CA SER A 115 -12.07 -11.32 18.91
C SER A 115 -11.56 -11.37 20.36
N ALA A 116 -11.53 -12.55 20.95
CA ALA A 116 -10.62 -12.79 22.08
C ALA A 116 -9.15 -12.55 21.67
N PRO A 117 -8.26 -12.18 22.61
CA PRO A 117 -6.83 -12.12 22.36
C PRO A 117 -6.29 -13.43 21.78
N LEU A 118 -5.39 -13.35 20.80
CA LEU A 118 -4.88 -14.52 20.09
C LEU A 118 -3.95 -15.40 20.94
N GLY A 119 -3.38 -14.86 22.01
CA GLY A 119 -2.52 -15.60 22.95
C GLY A 119 -1.10 -15.06 23.10
N PHE A 120 -0.77 -13.96 22.41
CA PHE A 120 0.51 -13.28 22.50
C PHE A 120 0.35 -11.78 22.64
N ASP A 121 1.44 -11.15 23.10
CA ASP A 121 1.62 -9.71 23.16
C ASP A 121 2.74 -9.34 22.19
N ASN A 122 2.59 -8.23 21.45
CA ASN A 122 3.64 -7.69 20.59
C ASN A 122 4.12 -6.36 21.15
N THR A 123 4.78 -6.43 22.31
CA THR A 123 5.31 -5.29 23.03
C THR A 123 6.84 -5.25 23.01
N TYR A 124 7.41 -4.10 23.38
CA TYR A 124 8.85 -3.96 23.63
C TYR A 124 9.28 -4.92 24.74
N ALA A 125 10.45 -5.51 24.55
CA ALA A 125 11.08 -6.38 25.52
C ALA A 125 12.61 -6.28 25.41
N PHE A 126 13.30 -6.92 26.35
CA PHE A 126 14.75 -7.10 26.27
C PHE A 126 15.08 -8.52 25.84
N GLY A 127 16.03 -8.64 24.92
CA GLY A 127 16.58 -9.91 24.46
C GLY A 127 18.02 -10.11 24.90
N MET A 128 18.35 -11.33 25.32
CA MET A 128 19.71 -11.78 25.58
C MET A 128 19.90 -13.15 24.96
N ARG A 129 21.11 -13.51 24.50
CA ARG A 129 21.40 -14.89 24.08
C ARG A 129 21.08 -15.89 25.19
N ARG A 130 20.32 -16.94 24.87
CA ARG A 130 19.82 -17.92 25.85
C ARG A 130 20.93 -18.53 26.67
N GLN A 131 22.04 -18.92 26.03
CA GLN A 131 23.20 -19.49 26.70
C GLN A 131 23.81 -18.52 27.73
N ARG A 132 23.90 -17.22 27.40
CA ARG A 132 24.43 -16.19 28.30
C ARG A 132 23.48 -15.92 29.46
N ALA A 133 22.19 -15.85 29.19
CA ALA A 133 21.16 -15.67 30.20
C ALA A 133 21.17 -16.83 31.22
N GLN A 134 21.26 -18.07 30.74
CA GLN A 134 21.38 -19.26 31.60
C GLN A 134 22.67 -19.25 32.43
N ALA A 135 23.81 -18.90 31.84
CA ALA A 135 25.09 -18.83 32.55
C ALA A 135 25.09 -17.79 33.68
N LEU A 136 24.29 -16.73 33.55
CA LEU A 136 24.19 -15.65 34.54
C LEU A 136 22.96 -15.77 35.45
N GLY A 137 22.06 -16.73 35.19
CA GLY A 137 20.81 -16.89 35.95
C GLY A 137 19.79 -15.77 35.71
N ILE A 138 19.80 -15.16 34.53
CA ILE A 138 18.93 -14.03 34.16
C ILE A 138 17.71 -14.56 33.40
N ALA A 139 16.50 -14.25 33.88
CA ALA A 139 15.25 -14.55 33.18
C ALA A 139 14.27 -13.37 33.12
N ARG A 140 14.43 -12.41 34.02
CA ARG A 140 13.56 -11.24 34.18
C ARG A 140 14.33 -9.95 33.96
N VAL A 141 13.62 -8.88 33.61
CA VAL A 141 14.23 -7.55 33.48
C VAL A 141 14.80 -7.08 34.81
N SER A 142 14.16 -7.40 35.94
CA SER A 142 14.68 -7.04 37.26
C SER A 142 15.99 -7.74 37.65
N ASP A 143 16.28 -8.91 37.09
CA ASP A 143 17.54 -9.62 37.35
C ASP A 143 18.75 -8.81 36.85
N LEU A 144 18.56 -7.98 35.82
CA LEU A 144 19.61 -7.13 35.25
C LEU A 144 20.23 -6.16 36.26
N ALA A 145 19.50 -5.76 37.31
CA ALA A 145 20.01 -4.86 38.33
C ALA A 145 21.25 -5.42 39.07
N ALA A 146 21.38 -6.75 39.14
CA ALA A 146 22.52 -7.41 39.79
C ALA A 146 23.77 -7.53 38.89
N HIS A 147 23.69 -7.14 37.62
CA HIS A 147 24.77 -7.35 36.63
C HIS A 147 25.20 -6.03 35.95
N PRO A 148 25.89 -5.12 36.67
CA PRO A 148 26.24 -3.80 36.15
C PRO A 148 27.25 -3.81 35.00
N SER A 149 27.98 -4.92 34.81
CA SER A 149 28.97 -5.08 33.74
C SER A 149 28.39 -5.49 32.39
N LEU A 150 27.08 -5.77 32.30
CA LEU A 150 26.43 -6.15 31.05
C LEU A 150 26.44 -4.98 30.06
N LYS A 151 26.78 -5.30 28.82
CA LYS A 151 26.80 -4.35 27.72
C LYS A 151 25.44 -4.30 27.06
N LEU A 152 24.74 -3.18 27.22
CA LEU A 152 23.45 -2.95 26.56
C LEU A 152 23.69 -2.21 25.24
N GLY A 153 23.26 -2.81 24.13
CA GLY A 153 23.18 -2.16 22.84
C GLY A 153 21.73 -1.96 22.48
N LEU A 154 21.21 -0.75 22.68
CA LEU A 154 19.80 -0.44 22.48
C LEU A 154 19.61 0.44 21.25
N SER A 155 18.45 0.38 20.62
CA SER A 155 18.11 1.23 19.49
C SER A 155 18.21 2.72 19.87
N ASN A 156 18.70 3.55 18.94
CA ASN A 156 18.86 4.99 19.19
C ASN A 156 17.53 5.66 19.65
N GLU A 157 16.40 5.18 19.13
CA GLU A 157 15.08 5.66 19.53
C GLU A 157 14.78 5.28 20.99
N PHE A 158 14.98 4.01 21.35
CA PHE A 158 14.69 3.51 22.70
C PHE A 158 15.58 4.14 23.77
N VAL A 159 16.83 4.49 23.45
CA VAL A 159 17.73 5.20 24.36
C VAL A 159 17.21 6.60 24.72
N SER A 160 16.53 7.27 23.79
CA SER A 160 16.15 8.69 23.92
C SER A 160 14.71 8.93 24.39
N ARG A 161 13.80 8.00 24.14
CA ARG A 161 12.38 8.11 24.52
C ARG A 161 12.15 8.06 26.02
N ALA A 162 11.22 8.87 26.53
CA ALA A 162 10.89 8.90 27.96
C ALA A 162 10.31 7.57 28.48
N ASP A 163 9.50 6.90 27.66
CA ASP A 163 8.95 5.56 27.89
C ASP A 163 9.89 4.42 27.45
N GLY A 164 11.09 4.77 26.96
CA GLY A 164 12.16 3.83 26.63
C GLY A 164 13.13 3.64 27.79
N TRP A 165 14.43 3.65 27.50
CA TRP A 165 15.48 3.38 28.48
C TRP A 165 15.43 4.26 29.75
N PRO A 166 15.28 5.60 29.70
CA PRO A 166 15.16 6.44 30.88
C PRO A 166 14.10 5.96 31.88
N GLY A 167 12.92 5.61 31.37
CA GLY A 167 11.79 5.14 32.18
C GLY A 167 11.99 3.73 32.70
N VAL A 168 12.44 2.80 31.86
CA VAL A 168 12.81 1.43 32.29
C VAL A 168 13.88 1.47 33.38
N ARG A 169 14.95 2.26 33.18
CA ARG A 169 16.05 2.39 34.13
C ARG A 169 15.55 2.85 35.50
N ALA A 170 14.63 3.81 35.53
CA ALA A 170 14.01 4.29 36.76
C ALA A 170 13.11 3.21 37.41
N ALA A 171 12.25 2.56 36.62
CA ALA A 171 11.32 1.55 37.09
C ALA A 171 12.01 0.30 37.65
N TYR A 172 13.12 -0.11 37.04
CA TYR A 172 13.86 -1.32 37.40
C TYR A 172 15.12 -1.08 38.24
N ARG A 173 15.54 0.19 38.41
CA ARG A 173 16.79 0.60 39.09
C ARG A 173 18.03 -0.01 38.44
N LEU A 174 18.09 0.02 37.11
CA LEU A 174 19.16 -0.58 36.34
C LEU A 174 20.43 0.30 36.36
N PRO A 175 21.61 -0.26 36.71
CA PRO A 175 22.86 0.51 36.80
C PRO A 175 23.59 0.71 35.47
N GLN A 176 23.20 0.01 34.40
CA GLN A 176 23.92 0.01 33.13
C GLN A 176 23.79 1.35 32.38
N THR A 177 24.70 1.59 31.44
CA THR A 177 24.60 2.68 30.46
C THR A 177 24.59 2.06 29.07
N PRO A 178 23.51 2.22 28.28
CA PRO A 178 23.41 1.61 26.97
C PRO A 178 24.21 2.39 25.93
N THR A 179 24.63 1.69 24.89
CA THR A 179 25.12 2.29 23.64
C THR A 179 24.00 2.28 22.62
N GLY A 180 23.81 3.40 21.91
CA GLY A 180 22.87 3.50 20.80
C GLY A 180 23.35 2.71 19.58
N LEU A 181 22.51 1.84 19.05
CA LEU A 181 22.77 1.02 17.87
C LEU A 181 21.58 1.07 16.90
N ASP A 182 21.81 0.65 15.67
CA ASP A 182 20.72 0.31 14.75
C ASP A 182 20.16 -1.08 15.10
N HIS A 183 18.86 -1.29 14.91
CA HIS A 183 18.14 -2.50 15.32
C HIS A 183 18.74 -3.77 14.70
N ASP A 184 19.00 -3.74 13.39
CA ASP A 184 19.53 -4.90 12.66
C ASP A 184 20.99 -5.19 13.05
N LEU A 185 21.75 -4.13 13.37
CA LEU A 185 23.12 -4.26 13.85
C LEU A 185 23.18 -4.81 15.28
N ALA A 186 22.17 -4.56 16.10
CA ALA A 186 22.13 -5.04 17.47
C ALA A 186 22.08 -6.58 17.53
N TYR A 187 21.31 -7.23 16.66
CA TYR A 187 21.29 -8.70 16.56
C TYR A 187 22.66 -9.29 16.19
N ARG A 188 23.38 -8.67 15.24
CA ARG A 188 24.76 -9.07 14.89
C ARG A 188 25.78 -8.76 15.98
N ALA A 189 25.50 -7.77 16.82
CA ALA A 189 26.31 -7.46 17.99
C ALA A 189 26.09 -8.48 19.12
N LEU A 190 24.88 -9.03 19.27
CA LEU A 190 24.56 -10.14 20.18
C LEU A 190 25.30 -11.43 19.77
N ASP A 191 25.06 -11.95 18.56
CA ASP A 191 26.11 -12.25 17.59
C ASP A 191 27.52 -12.55 18.12
N SER A 192 28.31 -11.51 17.97
CA SER A 192 29.74 -11.44 18.24
C SER A 192 30.07 -11.30 19.73
N GLY A 193 29.07 -11.20 20.61
CA GLY A 193 29.27 -10.88 22.03
C GLY A 193 29.75 -9.44 22.26
N ALA A 194 29.61 -8.56 21.28
CA ALA A 194 29.92 -7.14 21.43
C ALA A 194 28.95 -6.47 22.41
N ILE A 195 27.71 -6.95 22.47
CA ILE A 195 26.70 -6.59 23.47
C ILE A 195 26.10 -7.87 24.09
N ASP A 196 25.59 -7.76 25.31
CA ASP A 196 24.89 -8.85 26.01
C ASP A 196 23.36 -8.73 25.86
N ILE A 197 22.84 -7.51 25.69
CA ILE A 197 21.39 -7.22 25.70
C ILE A 197 21.03 -6.22 24.61
N THR A 198 19.86 -6.41 23.98
CA THR A 198 19.22 -5.42 23.11
C THR A 198 17.71 -5.26 23.41
N ASP A 199 17.10 -4.16 22.98
CA ASP A 199 15.65 -4.03 22.89
C ASP A 199 15.13 -4.71 21.62
N LEU A 200 13.97 -5.36 21.74
CA LEU A 200 13.30 -6.05 20.63
C LEU A 200 11.79 -6.01 20.79
N TYR A 201 11.05 -6.37 19.76
CA TYR A 201 9.66 -6.75 19.96
C TYR A 201 9.56 -8.22 20.32
N SER A 202 8.68 -8.55 21.25
CA SER A 202 8.48 -9.92 21.77
C SER A 202 8.08 -10.96 20.72
N THR A 203 7.81 -10.57 19.48
CA THR A 203 7.44 -11.43 18.35
C THR A 203 8.42 -11.40 17.18
N ASP A 204 9.56 -10.70 17.32
CA ASP A 204 10.58 -10.55 16.28
C ASP A 204 11.06 -11.92 15.77
N ALA A 205 11.26 -12.01 14.45
CA ALA A 205 11.73 -13.21 13.76
C ALA A 205 13.16 -13.61 14.18
N GLU A 206 13.93 -12.64 14.63
CA GLU A 206 15.33 -12.73 15.04
C GLU A 206 15.48 -13.52 16.35
N ILE A 207 14.45 -13.54 17.20
CA ILE A 207 14.47 -14.23 18.49
C ILE A 207 14.81 -15.73 18.33
N PRO A 208 14.06 -16.52 17.53
CA PRO A 208 14.43 -17.91 17.29
C PRO A 208 15.69 -18.06 16.43
N ALA A 209 15.99 -17.11 15.54
CA ALA A 209 17.14 -17.20 14.64
C ALA A 209 18.49 -17.06 15.38
N HIS A 210 18.53 -16.23 16.41
CA HIS A 210 19.72 -15.94 17.21
C HIS A 210 19.73 -16.65 18.58
N ASP A 211 18.79 -17.59 18.79
CA ASP A 211 18.54 -18.28 20.07
C ASP A 211 18.50 -17.32 21.27
N LEU A 212 17.62 -16.32 21.18
CA LEU A 212 17.44 -15.33 22.22
C LEU A 212 16.42 -15.80 23.27
N LEU A 213 16.68 -15.42 24.51
CA LEU A 213 15.71 -15.40 25.59
C LEU A 213 15.14 -13.99 25.70
N VAL A 214 13.83 -13.88 25.52
CA VAL A 214 13.08 -12.66 25.84
C VAL A 214 12.91 -12.60 27.35
N LEU A 215 13.41 -11.54 27.97
CA LEU A 215 13.33 -11.35 29.41
C LEU A 215 11.91 -10.99 29.82
N GLN A 216 11.42 -11.61 30.90
CA GLN A 216 10.11 -11.32 31.44
C GLN A 216 10.06 -9.92 32.06
N ASP A 217 9.12 -9.09 31.61
CA ASP A 217 8.76 -7.79 32.21
C ASP A 217 7.98 -8.02 33.52
N ASP A 218 8.70 -8.37 34.59
CA ASP A 218 8.15 -8.80 35.87
C ASP A 218 7.50 -7.67 36.70
N ARG A 219 7.72 -6.41 36.32
CA ARG A 219 7.04 -5.24 36.90
C ARG A 219 5.98 -4.63 35.98
N HIS A 220 5.68 -5.27 34.84
CA HIS A 220 4.66 -4.82 33.88
C HIS A 220 4.85 -3.36 33.45
N TYR A 221 6.09 -2.97 33.15
CA TYR A 221 6.41 -1.62 32.73
C TYR A 221 5.87 -1.33 31.32
N PHE A 222 6.00 -2.29 30.40
CA PHE A 222 5.59 -2.09 29.02
C PHE A 222 4.08 -2.24 28.86
N PRO A 223 3.44 -1.40 28.02
CA PRO A 223 2.02 -1.52 27.75
C PRO A 223 1.71 -2.87 27.08
N ARG A 224 0.48 -3.35 27.26
CA ARG A 224 0.01 -4.58 26.62
C ARG A 224 -0.49 -4.31 25.21
N TYR A 225 0.11 -4.99 24.25
CA TYR A 225 -0.26 -5.02 22.84
C TYR A 225 -0.73 -6.43 22.49
N ALA A 226 -1.80 -6.87 23.14
CA ALA A 226 -2.41 -8.15 22.83
C ALA A 226 -3.03 -8.12 21.42
N ALA A 227 -2.65 -9.08 20.58
CA ALA A 227 -3.19 -9.18 19.23
C ALA A 227 -4.65 -9.66 19.26
N VAL A 228 -5.52 -8.98 18.53
CA VAL A 228 -6.95 -9.28 18.36
C VAL A 228 -7.35 -9.09 16.89
N PHE A 229 -8.41 -9.75 16.44
CA PHE A 229 -9.05 -9.39 15.17
C PHE A 229 -10.15 -8.37 15.44
N LEU A 230 -10.08 -7.21 14.80
CA LEU A 230 -11.20 -6.28 14.69
C LEU A 230 -12.06 -6.66 13.50
N TYR A 231 -13.37 -6.57 13.66
CA TYR A 231 -14.32 -6.88 12.59
C TYR A 231 -15.59 -6.06 12.71
N ARG A 232 -16.33 -5.94 11.61
CA ARG A 232 -17.62 -5.21 11.59
C ARG A 232 -18.73 -6.05 12.22
N ASN A 233 -19.60 -5.42 13.03
CA ASN A 233 -20.66 -6.15 13.75
C ASN A 233 -21.67 -6.83 12.84
N ASP A 234 -21.90 -6.30 11.64
CA ASP A 234 -22.80 -6.90 10.66
C ASP A 234 -22.29 -8.27 10.13
N LEU A 235 -20.99 -8.59 10.30
CA LEU A 235 -20.47 -9.92 9.96
C LEU A 235 -21.12 -11.03 10.78
N ALA A 236 -21.57 -10.76 12.01
CA ALA A 236 -22.26 -11.77 12.81
C ALA A 236 -23.55 -12.25 12.14
N GLN A 237 -24.16 -11.42 11.28
CA GLN A 237 -25.35 -11.78 10.50
C GLN A 237 -24.97 -12.24 9.08
N ARG A 238 -24.03 -11.57 8.42
CA ARG A 238 -23.65 -11.87 7.02
C ARG A 238 -22.79 -13.12 6.87
N ALA A 239 -21.90 -13.39 7.81
CA ALA A 239 -20.96 -14.50 7.78
C ALA A 239 -20.66 -15.00 9.21
N PRO A 240 -21.67 -15.53 9.94
CA PRO A 240 -21.50 -15.99 11.33
C PRO A 240 -20.40 -17.04 11.49
N GLN A 241 -20.23 -17.92 10.49
CA GLN A 241 -19.16 -18.92 10.46
C GLN A 241 -17.76 -18.28 10.45
N PHE A 242 -17.59 -17.14 9.79
CA PHE A 242 -16.32 -16.41 9.78
C PHE A 242 -16.03 -15.78 11.15
N VAL A 243 -17.05 -15.17 11.78
CA VAL A 243 -16.91 -14.61 13.13
C VAL A 243 -16.54 -15.70 14.12
N GLN A 244 -17.20 -16.87 14.06
CA GLN A 244 -16.85 -18.01 14.89
C GLN A 244 -15.40 -18.46 14.64
N ALA A 245 -14.98 -18.56 13.38
CA ALA A 245 -13.61 -18.93 13.03
C ALA A 245 -12.57 -17.95 13.61
N LEU A 246 -12.87 -16.64 13.68
CA LEU A 246 -12.00 -15.67 14.35
C LEU A 246 -11.97 -15.84 15.86
N GLN A 247 -13.10 -16.14 16.50
CA GLN A 247 -13.17 -16.38 17.94
C GLN A 247 -12.43 -17.68 18.32
N ASP A 248 -12.52 -18.71 17.49
CA ASP A 248 -11.83 -20.00 17.68
C ASP A 248 -10.30 -19.88 17.59
N LEU A 249 -9.75 -18.74 17.14
CA LEU A 249 -8.32 -18.45 17.16
C LEU A 249 -7.86 -17.87 18.49
N GLY A 250 -8.77 -17.48 19.38
CA GLY A 250 -8.46 -16.93 20.70
C GLY A 250 -7.60 -17.88 21.53
N GLY A 251 -6.49 -17.37 22.07
CA GLY A 251 -5.54 -18.13 22.89
C GLY A 251 -4.73 -19.22 22.17
N ARG A 252 -4.78 -19.31 20.84
CA ARG A 252 -4.12 -20.39 20.07
C ARG A 252 -2.75 -20.04 19.51
N ILE A 253 -2.39 -18.77 19.48
CA ILE A 253 -1.12 -18.28 18.96
C ILE A 253 -0.38 -17.67 20.14
N ASP A 254 0.56 -18.42 20.72
CA ASP A 254 1.48 -17.87 21.72
C ASP A 254 2.65 -17.13 21.04
N ALA A 255 3.43 -16.39 21.83
CA ALA A 255 4.53 -15.57 21.31
C ALA A 255 5.57 -16.43 20.55
N ALA A 256 5.91 -17.61 21.09
CA ALA A 256 6.87 -18.52 20.45
C ALA A 256 6.36 -19.04 19.10
N THR A 257 5.06 -19.29 18.97
CA THR A 257 4.43 -19.64 17.70
C THR A 257 4.51 -18.46 16.74
N MET A 258 4.13 -17.26 17.17
CA MET A 258 4.16 -16.08 16.31
C MET A 258 5.58 -15.77 15.80
N GLN A 259 6.59 -15.83 16.67
CA GLN A 259 8.01 -15.70 16.31
C GLN A 259 8.41 -16.68 15.20
N ARG A 260 8.03 -17.97 15.32
CA ARG A 260 8.32 -18.97 14.27
C ARG A 260 7.62 -18.65 12.95
N LEU A 261 6.37 -18.19 13.00
CA LEU A 261 5.62 -17.83 11.80
C LEU A 261 6.22 -16.59 11.12
N ASN A 262 6.69 -15.60 11.89
CA ASN A 262 7.40 -14.43 11.38
C ASN A 262 8.75 -14.83 10.77
N ALA A 263 9.54 -15.65 11.46
CA ALA A 263 10.82 -16.17 10.97
C ALA A 263 10.69 -16.96 9.65
N ASP A 264 9.65 -17.77 9.52
CA ASP A 264 9.39 -18.48 8.27
C ASP A 264 9.13 -17.54 7.08
N ALA A 265 8.51 -16.39 7.32
CA ALA A 265 8.25 -15.41 6.28
C ALA A 265 9.49 -14.54 5.98
N GLU A 266 10.12 -13.98 7.01
CA GLU A 266 11.21 -13.00 6.87
C GLU A 266 12.55 -13.64 6.58
N LEU A 267 12.88 -14.75 7.23
CA LEU A 267 14.21 -15.36 7.15
C LEU A 267 14.21 -16.51 6.14
N HIS A 268 13.19 -17.37 6.16
CA HIS A 268 13.08 -18.51 5.24
C HIS A 268 12.36 -18.18 3.93
N LYS A 269 11.90 -16.94 3.76
CA LYS A 269 11.20 -16.42 2.55
C LYS A 269 10.03 -17.33 2.10
N ARG A 270 9.37 -18.01 3.05
CA ARG A 270 8.21 -18.85 2.76
C ARG A 270 6.99 -17.96 2.53
N ALA A 271 6.16 -18.33 1.56
CA ALA A 271 4.92 -17.59 1.30
C ALA A 271 4.00 -17.63 2.53
N GLU A 272 3.48 -16.48 2.94
CA GLU A 272 2.71 -16.35 4.18
C GLU A 272 1.40 -17.14 4.13
N SER A 273 0.84 -17.32 2.93
CA SER A 273 -0.32 -18.19 2.70
C SER A 273 -0.02 -19.67 2.95
N ALA A 274 1.21 -20.12 2.66
CA ALA A 274 1.65 -21.48 2.95
C ALA A 274 1.97 -21.66 4.44
N ILE A 275 2.57 -20.64 5.07
CA ILE A 275 2.81 -20.61 6.53
C ILE A 275 1.48 -20.74 7.29
N ALA A 276 0.50 -19.89 6.95
CA ALA A 276 -0.82 -19.91 7.56
C ALA A 276 -1.54 -21.25 7.34
N ALA A 277 -1.47 -21.81 6.12
CA ALA A 277 -2.10 -23.09 5.82
C ALA A 277 -1.48 -24.26 6.61
N GLN A 278 -0.15 -24.30 6.70
CA GLN A 278 0.55 -25.30 7.50
C GLN A 278 0.14 -25.20 8.97
N TRP A 279 0.12 -24.00 9.54
CA TRP A 279 -0.28 -23.78 10.94
C TRP A 279 -1.73 -24.18 11.20
N LEU A 280 -2.64 -23.90 10.26
CA LEU A 280 -4.05 -24.27 10.34
C LEU A 280 -4.30 -25.78 10.10
N GLY A 281 -3.30 -26.53 9.65
CA GLY A 281 -3.46 -27.93 9.24
C GLY A 281 -4.35 -28.10 8.01
N ILE A 282 -4.34 -27.13 7.08
CA ILE A 282 -5.10 -27.18 5.83
C ILE A 282 -4.17 -27.26 4.63
N ALA A 283 -4.72 -27.67 3.48
CA ALA A 283 -3.98 -27.61 2.24
C ALA A 283 -3.58 -26.15 1.92
N ALA A 284 -2.31 -25.95 1.59
CA ALA A 284 -1.86 -24.65 1.12
C ALA A 284 -2.64 -24.25 -0.13
N PRO A 285 -3.09 -22.98 -0.24
CA PRO A 285 -3.70 -22.52 -1.47
C PRO A 285 -2.70 -22.71 -2.61
N ALA A 286 -3.19 -23.15 -3.76
CA ALA A 286 -2.36 -23.30 -4.95
C ALA A 286 -1.60 -22.00 -5.20
N GLN A 287 -0.28 -22.08 -5.25
CA GLN A 287 0.52 -20.93 -5.61
C GLN A 287 0.44 -20.75 -7.12
N ASP A 288 -0.01 -19.56 -7.54
CA ASP A 288 0.02 -19.20 -8.95
C ASP A 288 1.46 -19.31 -9.48
N SER A 289 1.61 -19.83 -10.69
CA SER A 289 2.90 -19.85 -11.36
C SER A 289 3.45 -18.42 -11.49
N ARG A 290 4.78 -18.27 -11.57
CA ARG A 290 5.41 -16.95 -11.78
C ARG A 290 4.80 -16.22 -12.98
N LEU A 291 4.50 -16.95 -14.06
CA LEU A 291 3.86 -16.41 -15.25
C LEU A 291 2.42 -15.95 -14.97
N ALA A 292 1.62 -16.74 -14.26
CA ALA A 292 0.25 -16.38 -13.90
C ALA A 292 0.22 -15.11 -13.04
N ARG A 293 1.10 -15.02 -12.03
CA ARG A 293 1.24 -13.80 -11.21
C ARG A 293 1.65 -12.61 -12.05
N LEU A 294 2.69 -12.76 -12.89
CA LEU A 294 3.15 -11.68 -13.76
C LEU A 294 2.04 -11.18 -14.67
N LEU A 295 1.29 -12.09 -15.30
CA LEU A 295 0.16 -11.74 -16.17
C LEU A 295 -0.96 -11.03 -15.41
N GLN A 296 -1.30 -11.50 -14.21
CA GLN A 296 -2.26 -10.83 -13.36
C GLN A 296 -1.81 -9.41 -13.00
N ARG A 297 -0.56 -9.24 -12.52
CA ARG A 297 -0.02 -7.93 -12.19
C ARG A 297 0.06 -7.02 -13.41
N THR A 298 0.43 -7.55 -14.56
CA THR A 298 0.42 -6.81 -15.84
C THR A 298 -0.98 -6.29 -16.15
N ARG A 299 -2.01 -7.14 -16.02
CA ARG A 299 -3.40 -6.76 -16.27
C ARG A 299 -3.88 -5.69 -15.29
N GLU A 300 -3.63 -5.86 -14.00
CA GLU A 300 -3.96 -4.87 -12.97
C GLU A 300 -3.29 -3.53 -13.27
N HIS A 301 -1.98 -3.54 -13.57
CA HIS A 301 -1.19 -2.34 -13.84
C HIS A 301 -1.67 -1.61 -15.11
N LEU A 302 -1.91 -2.35 -16.19
CA LEU A 302 -2.45 -1.80 -17.44
C LEU A 302 -3.86 -1.22 -17.25
N ALA A 303 -4.70 -1.85 -16.43
CA ALA A 303 -6.03 -1.33 -16.12
C ALA A 303 -5.95 0.01 -15.37
N LEU A 304 -5.10 0.10 -14.35
CA LEU A 304 -4.88 1.35 -13.59
C LEU A 304 -4.37 2.48 -14.49
N VAL A 305 -3.32 2.22 -15.27
CA VAL A 305 -2.69 3.21 -16.16
C VAL A 305 -3.62 3.60 -17.31
N GLY A 306 -4.21 2.63 -17.99
CA GLY A 306 -5.06 2.85 -19.15
C GLY A 306 -6.32 3.63 -18.80
N LEU A 307 -7.00 3.27 -17.71
CA LEU A 307 -8.23 3.95 -17.29
C LEU A 307 -7.93 5.37 -16.81
N SER A 308 -6.89 5.57 -15.98
CA SER A 308 -6.52 6.90 -15.50
C SER A 308 -6.04 7.82 -16.63
N LEU A 309 -5.23 7.33 -17.56
CA LEU A 309 -4.79 8.09 -18.74
C LEU A 309 -5.97 8.41 -19.67
N GLY A 310 -6.87 7.45 -19.89
CA GLY A 310 -8.07 7.66 -20.70
C GLY A 310 -8.96 8.77 -20.14
N LEU A 311 -9.22 8.74 -18.84
CA LEU A 311 -9.94 9.82 -18.15
C LEU A 311 -9.19 11.16 -18.25
N ALA A 312 -7.86 11.14 -18.12
CA ALA A 312 -7.04 12.34 -18.23
C ALA A 312 -7.12 12.94 -19.64
N LEU A 313 -7.09 12.13 -20.70
CA LEU A 313 -7.23 12.61 -22.08
C LEU A 313 -8.59 13.27 -22.33
N LEU A 314 -9.67 12.69 -21.80
CA LEU A 314 -11.02 13.23 -21.93
C LEU A 314 -11.16 14.63 -21.33
N VAL A 315 -10.42 14.93 -20.26
CA VAL A 315 -10.50 16.20 -19.54
C VAL A 315 -9.41 17.18 -19.96
N ALA A 316 -8.15 16.72 -20.03
CA ALA A 316 -6.99 17.55 -20.27
C ALA A 316 -6.90 18.10 -21.70
N LEU A 317 -7.36 17.36 -22.72
CA LEU A 317 -7.37 17.86 -24.09
C LEU A 317 -8.33 19.06 -24.25
N PRO A 318 -9.61 18.98 -23.83
CA PRO A 318 -10.49 20.16 -23.81
C PRO A 318 -9.93 21.31 -22.98
N LEU A 319 -9.40 21.04 -21.78
CA LEU A 319 -8.81 22.10 -20.93
C LEU A 319 -7.62 22.77 -21.60
N GLY A 320 -6.74 22.02 -22.26
CA GLY A 320 -5.61 22.57 -23.00
C GLY A 320 -6.03 23.41 -24.21
N ILE A 321 -7.09 23.00 -24.92
CA ILE A 321 -7.70 23.79 -26.00
C ILE A 321 -8.27 25.10 -25.43
N VAL A 322 -9.08 25.03 -24.36
CA VAL A 322 -9.66 26.22 -23.72
C VAL A 322 -8.57 27.16 -23.23
N ALA A 323 -7.50 26.63 -22.64
CA ALA A 323 -6.36 27.39 -22.18
C ALA A 323 -5.69 28.16 -23.33
N ALA A 324 -5.54 27.54 -24.50
CA ALA A 324 -4.92 28.17 -25.67
C ALA A 324 -5.74 29.34 -26.25
N TYR A 325 -7.07 29.23 -26.21
CA TYR A 325 -7.97 30.25 -26.77
C TYR A 325 -8.33 31.36 -25.79
N ARG A 326 -8.18 31.14 -24.48
CA ARG A 326 -8.51 32.12 -23.43
C ARG A 326 -7.31 32.36 -22.53
N PRO A 327 -6.41 33.32 -22.86
CA PRO A 327 -5.12 33.48 -22.18
C PRO A 327 -5.20 33.61 -20.66
N ARG A 328 -6.18 34.37 -20.14
CA ARG A 328 -6.38 34.54 -18.68
C ARG A 328 -6.80 33.23 -18.01
N LEU A 329 -7.76 32.50 -18.59
CA LEU A 329 -8.17 31.20 -18.06
C LEU A 329 -7.07 30.15 -18.25
N GLY A 330 -6.29 30.25 -19.32
CA GLY A 330 -5.15 29.37 -19.58
C GLY A 330 -4.09 29.46 -18.50
N GLN A 331 -3.72 30.67 -18.08
CA GLN A 331 -2.80 30.86 -16.95
C GLN A 331 -3.35 30.21 -15.66
N VAL A 332 -4.63 30.42 -15.35
CA VAL A 332 -5.25 29.79 -14.15
C VAL A 332 -5.25 28.26 -14.25
N LEU A 333 -5.67 27.69 -15.39
CA LEU A 333 -5.72 26.24 -15.60
C LEU A 333 -4.33 25.60 -15.52
N LEU A 334 -3.32 26.22 -16.12
CA LEU A 334 -1.93 25.75 -16.05
C LEU A 334 -1.37 25.86 -14.63
N SER A 335 -1.69 26.94 -13.90
CA SER A 335 -1.29 27.08 -12.49
C SER A 335 -1.95 26.02 -11.61
N LEU A 336 -3.26 25.78 -11.75
CA LEU A 336 -3.98 24.78 -10.96
C LEU A 336 -3.46 23.36 -11.20
N THR A 337 -3.30 22.98 -12.48
CA THR A 337 -2.73 21.68 -12.84
C THR A 337 -1.25 21.57 -12.43
N GLY A 338 -0.52 22.68 -12.43
CA GLY A 338 0.85 22.79 -11.91
C GLY A 338 0.92 22.48 -10.42
N VAL A 339 0.15 23.21 -9.60
CA VAL A 339 0.09 23.02 -8.15
C VAL A 339 -0.26 21.58 -7.79
N LEU A 340 -1.20 20.98 -8.50
CA LEU A 340 -1.60 19.59 -8.28
C LEU A 340 -0.43 18.61 -8.44
N GLN A 341 0.45 18.84 -9.41
CA GLN A 341 1.63 17.99 -9.63
C GLN A 341 2.77 18.26 -8.64
N THR A 342 2.78 19.42 -7.95
CA THR A 342 3.80 19.71 -6.92
C THR A 342 3.58 18.93 -5.61
N LEU A 343 2.36 18.40 -5.41
CA LEU A 343 2.10 17.53 -4.27
C LEU A 343 2.95 16.25 -4.42
N PRO A 344 3.49 15.69 -3.32
CA PRO A 344 4.09 14.38 -3.35
C PRO A 344 3.06 13.32 -3.77
N SER A 345 3.43 12.42 -4.69
CA SER A 345 2.52 11.38 -5.21
C SER A 345 1.89 10.59 -4.08
N LEU A 346 2.71 10.08 -3.17
CA LEU A 346 2.26 9.35 -1.99
C LEU A 346 1.15 10.07 -1.20
N ALA A 347 1.29 11.39 -1.00
CA ALA A 347 0.31 12.19 -0.27
C ALA A 347 -1.04 12.24 -1.01
N VAL A 348 -1.03 12.37 -2.34
CA VAL A 348 -2.26 12.35 -3.15
C VAL A 348 -2.96 11.00 -3.05
N PHE A 349 -2.22 9.87 -3.11
CA PHE A 349 -2.82 8.53 -2.95
C PHE A 349 -3.51 8.38 -1.59
N VAL A 350 -2.85 8.79 -0.50
CA VAL A 350 -3.43 8.73 0.85
C VAL A 350 -4.62 9.67 0.99
N PHE A 351 -4.58 10.86 0.39
CA PHE A 351 -5.67 11.83 0.41
C PHE A 351 -6.91 11.35 -0.36
N MET A 352 -6.77 10.43 -1.31
CA MET A 352 -7.91 9.82 -2.01
C MET A 352 -8.66 8.78 -1.15
N ILE A 353 -8.07 8.27 -0.06
CA ILE A 353 -8.69 7.22 0.76
C ILE A 353 -10.01 7.67 1.41
N PRO A 354 -10.10 8.83 2.08
CA PRO A 354 -11.37 9.30 2.64
C PRO A 354 -12.48 9.49 1.59
N LEU A 355 -12.11 9.76 0.33
CA LEU A 355 -13.06 10.06 -0.75
C LEU A 355 -13.54 8.82 -1.49
N PHE A 356 -12.66 7.85 -1.72
CA PHE A 356 -12.92 6.70 -2.60
C PHE A 356 -12.73 5.34 -1.93
N GLY A 357 -12.34 5.31 -0.64
CA GLY A 357 -11.93 4.11 0.07
C GLY A 357 -10.53 3.65 -0.34
N ILE A 358 -10.26 2.35 -0.20
CA ILE A 358 -8.99 1.73 -0.60
C ILE A 358 -9.13 0.97 -1.93
N GLY A 359 -8.02 0.69 -2.60
CA GLY A 359 -7.97 -0.13 -3.82
C GLY A 359 -7.78 0.67 -5.10
N ALA A 360 -8.34 0.17 -6.21
CA ALA A 360 -8.08 0.72 -7.55
C ALA A 360 -8.64 2.14 -7.75
N LYS A 361 -9.83 2.45 -7.22
CA LYS A 361 -10.51 3.75 -7.41
C LYS A 361 -9.68 4.96 -6.97
N PRO A 362 -9.20 5.04 -5.71
CA PRO A 362 -8.33 6.14 -5.29
C PRO A 362 -7.03 6.23 -6.09
N ALA A 363 -6.44 5.09 -6.49
CA ALA A 363 -5.24 5.07 -7.31
C ALA A 363 -5.49 5.66 -8.72
N ILE A 364 -6.59 5.27 -9.37
CA ILE A 364 -7.00 5.82 -10.67
C ILE A 364 -7.21 7.33 -10.56
N ALA A 365 -7.86 7.81 -9.50
CA ALA A 365 -8.07 9.24 -9.28
C ALA A 365 -6.75 9.99 -9.12
N ALA A 366 -5.81 9.49 -8.31
CA ALA A 366 -4.48 10.09 -8.15
C ALA A 366 -3.73 10.11 -9.49
N LEU A 367 -3.66 8.98 -10.20
CA LEU A 367 -2.98 8.87 -11.50
C LEU A 367 -3.58 9.77 -12.58
N PHE A 368 -4.91 9.92 -12.58
CA PHE A 368 -5.64 10.86 -13.42
C PHE A 368 -5.15 12.29 -13.17
N LEU A 369 -5.09 12.72 -11.91
CA LEU A 369 -4.66 14.06 -11.49
C LEU A 369 -3.23 14.37 -11.95
N TYR A 370 -2.29 13.42 -11.76
CA TYR A 370 -0.89 13.58 -12.21
C TYR A 370 -0.75 13.64 -13.74
N SER A 371 -1.65 12.98 -14.46
CA SER A 371 -1.61 12.96 -15.92
C SER A 371 -2.11 14.26 -16.57
N LEU A 372 -2.81 15.13 -15.82
CA LEU A 372 -3.42 16.35 -16.37
C LEU A 372 -2.38 17.35 -16.87
N LEU A 373 -1.39 17.73 -16.05
CA LEU A 373 -0.50 18.85 -16.38
C LEU A 373 0.28 18.64 -17.69
N PRO A 374 0.98 17.50 -17.92
CA PRO A 374 1.73 17.32 -19.16
C PRO A 374 0.82 17.40 -20.39
N ILE A 375 -0.41 16.88 -20.33
CA ILE A 375 -1.36 16.89 -21.45
C ILE A 375 -1.91 18.30 -21.68
N VAL A 376 -2.37 19.00 -20.63
CA VAL A 376 -2.88 20.37 -20.73
C VAL A 376 -1.80 21.30 -21.26
N ARG A 377 -0.60 21.26 -20.67
CA ARG A 377 0.52 22.15 -21.02
C ARG A 377 0.98 21.97 -22.46
N ASN A 378 1.11 20.73 -22.93
CA ASN A 378 1.53 20.46 -24.30
C ASN A 378 0.42 20.72 -25.33
N THR A 379 -0.85 20.54 -24.96
CA THR A 379 -1.97 20.93 -25.83
C THR A 379 -2.05 22.44 -25.98
N HIS A 380 -1.90 23.18 -24.87
CA HIS A 380 -1.78 24.64 -24.89
C HIS A 380 -0.60 25.07 -25.78
N ALA A 381 0.61 24.59 -25.49
CA ALA A 381 1.82 24.97 -26.23
C ALA A 381 1.73 24.62 -27.72
N GLY A 382 1.20 23.44 -28.05
CA GLY A 382 1.01 23.01 -29.43
C GLY A 382 0.10 23.94 -30.23
N LEU A 383 -0.96 24.46 -29.61
CA LEU A 383 -1.88 25.40 -30.25
C LEU A 383 -1.36 26.83 -30.25
N THR A 384 -0.66 27.29 -29.21
CA THR A 384 -0.15 28.67 -29.15
C THR A 384 1.07 28.89 -30.03
N ASN A 385 1.87 27.84 -30.29
CA ASN A 385 3.10 27.93 -31.09
C ASN A 385 2.86 27.78 -32.61
N ILE A 386 1.60 27.68 -33.05
CA ILE A 386 1.27 27.69 -34.48
C ILE A 386 1.57 29.08 -35.05
N ALA A 387 2.31 29.13 -36.14
CA ALA A 387 2.66 30.36 -36.85
C ALA A 387 1.41 31.24 -37.11
N ARG A 388 1.51 32.53 -36.79
CA ARG A 388 0.37 33.46 -36.81
C ARG A 388 -0.20 33.59 -38.23
N GLU A 389 0.67 33.57 -39.23
CA GLU A 389 0.36 33.68 -40.65
C GLU A 389 -0.57 32.57 -41.13
N LEU A 390 -0.36 31.34 -40.64
CA LEU A 390 -1.21 30.19 -40.97
C LEU A 390 -2.62 30.36 -40.39
N ARG A 391 -2.73 30.93 -39.19
CA ARG A 391 -4.02 31.20 -38.54
C ARG A 391 -4.77 32.35 -39.19
N GLU A 392 -4.07 33.43 -39.53
CA GLU A 392 -4.63 34.59 -40.23
C GLU A 392 -5.10 34.22 -41.63
N THR A 393 -4.32 33.43 -42.36
CA THR A 393 -4.70 32.94 -43.70
C THR A 393 -5.94 32.05 -43.64
N ALA A 394 -6.01 31.12 -42.68
CA ALA A 394 -7.19 30.29 -42.46
C ALA A 394 -8.44 31.12 -42.11
N ALA A 395 -8.27 32.23 -41.38
CA ALA A 395 -9.35 33.16 -41.06
C ALA A 395 -9.79 33.96 -42.30
N ALA A 396 -8.84 34.43 -43.10
CA ALA A 396 -9.08 35.23 -44.30
C ALA A 396 -9.86 34.47 -45.39
N ILE A 397 -9.67 33.14 -45.48
CA ILE A 397 -10.43 32.26 -46.39
C ILE A 397 -11.86 31.96 -45.84
N GLY A 398 -12.22 32.53 -44.68
CA GLY A 398 -13.58 32.44 -44.11
C GLY A 398 -13.87 31.13 -43.37
N LEU A 399 -12.85 30.38 -42.95
CA LEU A 399 -13.09 29.12 -42.22
C LEU A 399 -13.62 29.41 -40.81
N PRO A 400 -14.75 28.79 -40.39
CA PRO A 400 -15.29 29.00 -39.06
C PRO A 400 -14.36 28.43 -37.98
N PRO A 401 -14.36 28.98 -36.74
CA PRO A 401 -13.40 28.63 -35.69
C PRO A 401 -13.29 27.13 -35.40
N GLY A 402 -14.43 26.42 -35.34
CA GLY A 402 -14.43 24.96 -35.13
C GLY A 402 -13.76 24.20 -36.28
N THR A 403 -13.97 24.63 -37.52
CA THR A 403 -13.33 24.00 -38.70
C THR A 403 -11.83 24.28 -38.72
N ARG A 404 -11.41 25.51 -38.36
CA ARG A 404 -9.99 25.85 -38.18
C ARG A 404 -9.33 24.95 -37.15
N LEU A 405 -9.96 24.81 -35.97
CA LEU A 405 -9.46 23.94 -34.91
C LEU A 405 -9.28 22.49 -35.39
N TRP A 406 -10.34 21.88 -35.94
CA TRP A 406 -10.33 20.46 -36.28
C TRP A 406 -9.52 20.11 -37.54
N ARG A 407 -9.46 20.99 -38.55
CA ARG A 407 -8.81 20.70 -39.84
C ARG A 407 -7.41 21.28 -39.99
N ILE A 408 -7.05 22.29 -39.19
CA ILE A 408 -5.76 22.99 -39.33
C ILE A 408 -4.99 22.93 -38.02
N GLU A 409 -5.54 23.47 -36.93
CA GLU A 409 -4.77 23.67 -35.71
C GLU A 409 -4.44 22.38 -34.98
N LEU A 410 -5.42 21.48 -34.77
CA LEU A 410 -5.17 20.19 -34.12
C LEU A 410 -4.19 19.31 -34.92
N PRO A 411 -4.29 19.17 -36.25
CA PRO A 411 -3.28 18.47 -37.04
C PRO A 411 -1.87 19.06 -36.92
N LEU A 412 -1.73 20.39 -36.89
CA LEU A 412 -0.44 21.06 -36.73
C LEU A 412 0.13 20.91 -35.30
N ALA A 413 -0.74 20.97 -34.29
CA ALA A 413 -0.37 20.81 -32.88
C ALA A 413 -0.17 19.35 -32.46
N LEU A 414 -0.58 18.39 -33.30
CA LEU A 414 -0.67 16.97 -32.96
C LEU A 414 0.64 16.41 -32.40
N ARG A 415 1.78 16.79 -32.98
CA ARG A 415 3.10 16.30 -32.54
C ARG A 415 3.39 16.72 -31.09
N THR A 416 3.15 17.98 -30.76
CA THR A 416 3.33 18.50 -29.39
C THR A 416 2.31 17.88 -28.43
N ILE A 417 1.04 17.74 -28.84
CA ILE A 417 0.01 17.07 -28.04
C ILE A 417 0.44 15.63 -27.72
N LEU A 418 0.86 14.86 -28.72
CA LEU A 418 1.33 13.48 -28.53
C LEU A 418 2.56 13.40 -27.62
N ALA A 419 3.47 14.36 -27.70
CA ALA A 419 4.61 14.45 -26.76
C ALA A 419 4.13 14.63 -25.31
N GLY A 420 3.11 15.45 -25.08
CA GLY A 420 2.49 15.60 -23.75
C GLY A 420 1.81 14.34 -23.24
N ILE A 421 1.07 13.66 -24.12
CA ILE A 421 0.41 12.38 -23.79
C ILE A 421 1.47 11.31 -23.48
N LYS A 422 2.55 11.23 -24.25
CA LYS A 422 3.68 10.33 -24.01
C LYS A 422 4.29 10.56 -22.63
N THR A 423 4.61 11.83 -22.30
CA THR A 423 5.17 12.18 -20.99
C THR A 423 4.22 11.79 -19.86
N ALA A 424 2.92 12.10 -19.98
CA ALA A 424 1.92 11.70 -19.00
C ALA A 424 1.84 10.18 -18.85
N ALA A 425 1.83 9.43 -19.95
CA ALA A 425 1.76 7.97 -19.94
C ALA A 425 2.96 7.34 -19.23
N VAL A 426 4.18 7.81 -19.49
CA VAL A 426 5.40 7.31 -18.83
C VAL A 426 5.39 7.61 -17.33
N ILE A 427 5.03 8.84 -16.94
CA ILE A 427 4.89 9.22 -15.51
C ILE A 427 3.82 8.36 -14.83
N ASN A 428 2.69 8.13 -15.51
CA ASN A 428 1.57 7.36 -15.01
C ASN A 428 1.98 5.89 -14.77
N VAL A 429 2.66 5.24 -15.71
CA VAL A 429 3.19 3.86 -15.53
C VAL A 429 4.08 3.75 -14.29
N GLY A 430 5.02 4.68 -14.12
CA GLY A 430 5.93 4.69 -12.97
C GLY A 430 5.19 4.93 -11.65
N THR A 431 4.34 5.96 -11.62
CA THR A 431 3.60 6.36 -10.41
C THR A 431 2.55 5.33 -10.01
N ALA A 432 2.01 4.55 -10.96
CA ALA A 432 1.04 3.49 -10.68
C ALA A 432 1.60 2.38 -9.77
N THR A 433 2.93 2.21 -9.71
CA THR A 433 3.56 1.28 -8.76
C THR A 433 3.28 1.67 -7.30
N LEU A 434 3.12 2.96 -6.99
CA LEU A 434 2.76 3.43 -5.65
C LEU A 434 1.31 3.09 -5.27
N GLY A 435 0.46 2.75 -6.24
CA GLY A 435 -0.92 2.35 -5.97
C GLY A 435 -1.05 1.12 -5.08
N ALA A 436 -0.04 0.25 -5.06
CA ALA A 436 -0.01 -0.89 -4.17
C ALA A 436 -0.03 -0.49 -2.68
N LEU A 437 0.48 0.70 -2.32
CA LEU A 437 0.47 1.20 -0.93
C LEU A 437 -0.94 1.42 -0.38
N ILE A 438 -1.93 1.55 -1.26
CA ILE A 438 -3.35 1.70 -0.89
C ILE A 438 -4.19 0.52 -1.40
N GLY A 439 -3.55 -0.60 -1.74
CA GLY A 439 -4.21 -1.84 -2.16
C GLY A 439 -4.70 -1.87 -3.61
N ALA A 440 -4.18 -1.02 -4.50
CA ALA A 440 -4.58 -1.03 -5.91
C ALA A 440 -4.00 -2.20 -6.72
N GLY A 441 -2.99 -2.89 -6.20
CA GLY A 441 -2.32 -4.01 -6.87
C GLY A 441 -1.31 -3.57 -7.92
N GLY A 442 -1.21 -4.33 -9.02
CA GLY A 442 -0.25 -4.08 -10.11
C GLY A 442 1.19 -4.43 -9.73
N TYR A 443 2.15 -3.91 -10.49
CA TYR A 443 3.57 -4.21 -10.28
C TYR A 443 4.13 -3.67 -8.96
N GLY A 444 3.43 -2.74 -8.31
CA GLY A 444 3.80 -2.25 -6.98
C GLY A 444 3.73 -3.31 -5.89
N GLN A 445 2.81 -4.28 -6.00
CA GLN A 445 2.61 -5.27 -4.95
C GLN A 445 3.86 -6.11 -4.68
N PRO A 446 4.48 -6.78 -5.68
CA PRO A 446 5.72 -7.52 -5.45
C PRO A 446 6.89 -6.64 -4.99
N ILE A 447 6.94 -5.36 -5.39
CA ILE A 447 7.96 -4.41 -4.90
C ILE A 447 7.80 -4.21 -3.38
N LEU A 448 6.59 -3.91 -2.90
CA LEU A 448 6.34 -3.70 -1.48
C LEU A 448 6.51 -4.97 -0.66
N THR A 449 6.10 -6.12 -1.19
CA THR A 449 6.32 -7.41 -0.54
C THR A 449 7.82 -7.72 -0.44
N GLY A 450 8.58 -7.50 -1.53
CA GLY A 450 10.02 -7.73 -1.55
C GLY A 450 10.82 -6.78 -0.65
N ILE A 451 10.44 -5.50 -0.55
CA ILE A 451 11.06 -4.56 0.41
C ILE A 451 10.84 -5.03 1.84
N ARG A 452 9.60 -5.39 2.19
CA ARG A 452 9.27 -5.84 3.55
C ARG A 452 10.01 -7.13 3.92
N LEU A 453 10.05 -8.08 3.00
CA LEU A 453 10.66 -9.38 3.24
C LEU A 453 12.16 -9.38 2.91
N ASP A 454 12.82 -8.24 2.64
CA ASP A 454 14.20 -8.19 2.15
C ASP A 454 14.51 -9.25 1.07
N ASP A 455 13.66 -9.32 0.04
CA ASP A 455 13.74 -10.26 -1.07
C ASP A 455 13.92 -9.50 -2.38
N ILE A 456 15.18 -9.40 -2.83
CA ILE A 456 15.56 -8.75 -4.09
C ILE A 456 14.86 -9.39 -5.28
N GLY A 457 14.61 -10.70 -5.27
CA GLY A 457 13.90 -11.40 -6.33
C GLY A 457 12.48 -10.89 -6.51
N LEU A 458 11.75 -10.70 -5.40
CA LEU A 458 10.39 -10.11 -5.42
C LEU A 458 10.41 -8.63 -5.81
N ILE A 459 11.41 -7.86 -5.35
CA ILE A 459 11.57 -6.46 -5.78
C ILE A 459 11.72 -6.39 -7.31
N LEU A 460 12.58 -7.24 -7.88
CA LEU A 460 12.81 -7.30 -9.32
C LEU A 460 11.60 -7.87 -10.10
N GLU A 461 10.83 -8.80 -9.51
CA GLU A 461 9.58 -9.34 -10.09
C GLU A 461 8.55 -8.22 -10.38
N GLY A 462 8.56 -7.12 -9.62
CA GLY A 462 7.76 -5.94 -9.91
C GLY A 462 8.48 -4.84 -10.68
N ALA A 463 9.71 -4.51 -10.28
CA ALA A 463 10.42 -3.35 -10.80
C ALA A 463 10.83 -3.53 -12.28
N VAL A 464 11.30 -4.71 -12.68
CA VAL A 464 11.75 -4.95 -14.06
C VAL A 464 10.57 -4.90 -15.04
N PRO A 465 9.44 -5.61 -14.82
CA PRO A 465 8.28 -5.49 -15.69
C PRO A 465 7.70 -4.08 -15.76
N ALA A 466 7.73 -3.32 -14.65
CA ALA A 466 7.30 -1.92 -14.64
C ALA A 466 8.21 -1.04 -15.52
N ALA A 467 9.53 -1.19 -15.41
CA ALA A 467 10.49 -0.47 -16.23
C ALA A 467 10.36 -0.84 -17.73
N VAL A 468 10.25 -2.13 -18.03
CA VAL A 468 10.03 -2.62 -19.40
C VAL A 468 8.71 -2.06 -19.96
N LEU A 469 7.63 -2.08 -19.18
CA LEU A 469 6.35 -1.51 -19.62
C LEU A 469 6.48 0.00 -19.90
N ALA A 470 7.20 0.76 -19.07
CA ALA A 470 7.42 2.18 -19.30
C ALA A 470 8.17 2.44 -20.62
N LEU A 471 9.21 1.64 -20.91
CA LEU A 471 9.96 1.71 -22.17
C LEU A 471 9.09 1.32 -23.38
N LEU A 472 8.27 0.27 -23.24
CA LEU A 472 7.33 -0.15 -24.29
C LEU A 472 6.29 0.93 -24.57
N VAL A 473 5.73 1.55 -23.53
CA VAL A 473 4.79 2.68 -23.66
C VAL A 473 5.48 3.87 -24.34
N GLN A 474 6.71 4.19 -23.95
CA GLN A 474 7.49 5.24 -24.59
C GLN A 474 7.70 4.96 -26.10
N ALA A 475 8.18 3.76 -26.44
CA ALA A 475 8.41 3.34 -27.83
C ALA A 475 7.11 3.33 -28.65
N LEU A 476 5.99 2.89 -28.04
CA LEU A 476 4.67 2.88 -28.67
C LEU A 476 4.25 4.30 -29.05
N PHE A 477 4.35 5.26 -28.13
CA PHE A 477 3.99 6.65 -28.42
C PHE A 477 4.96 7.33 -29.40
N GLU A 478 6.24 6.99 -29.39
CA GLU A 478 7.19 7.45 -30.42
C GLU A 478 6.86 6.91 -31.81
N GLY A 479 6.48 5.63 -31.90
CA GLY A 479 5.96 5.02 -33.13
C GLY A 479 4.69 5.69 -33.60
N LEU A 480 3.75 5.97 -32.68
CA LEU A 480 2.50 6.66 -32.96
C LEU A 480 2.73 8.10 -33.44
N GLU A 481 3.64 8.84 -32.81
CA GLU A 481 4.07 10.17 -33.23
C GLU A 481 4.61 10.13 -34.67
N ARG A 482 5.50 9.17 -34.97
CA ARG A 482 6.04 8.98 -36.31
C ARG A 482 4.97 8.57 -37.31
N TRP A 483 3.96 7.79 -36.95
CA TRP A 483 2.93 7.36 -37.89
C TRP A 483 1.93 8.48 -38.18
N LEU A 484 1.44 9.15 -37.14
CA LEU A 484 0.41 10.18 -37.23
C LEU A 484 0.91 11.52 -37.78
N THR A 485 2.20 11.85 -37.61
CA THR A 485 2.76 13.10 -38.15
C THR A 485 2.93 12.97 -39.68
N PRO A 486 2.27 13.78 -40.52
CA PRO A 486 2.43 13.75 -41.98
C PRO A 486 3.88 13.96 -42.42
N ARG A 487 4.32 13.31 -43.52
CA ARG A 487 5.71 13.37 -44.02
C ARG A 487 6.23 14.81 -44.23
N GLY A 488 5.37 15.73 -44.67
CA GLY A 488 5.71 17.15 -44.86
C GLY A 488 6.11 17.89 -43.59
N LEU A 489 5.51 17.53 -42.44
CA LEU A 489 5.84 18.12 -41.13
C LEU A 489 7.07 17.48 -40.47
N ARG A 490 7.53 16.32 -40.96
CA ARG A 490 8.76 15.67 -40.48
C ARG A 490 10.03 16.32 -41.04
N LEU A 491 9.94 16.90 -42.24
CA LEU A 491 11.07 17.51 -42.96
C LEU A 491 11.48 18.88 -42.39
N ALA A 492 10.52 19.64 -41.86
CA ALA A 492 10.75 20.99 -41.31
C ALA A 492 11.51 21.01 -39.97
N ALA A 493 11.64 19.88 -39.27
CA ALA A 493 12.33 19.77 -37.98
C ALA A 493 13.76 19.22 -38.06
N ARG A 494 14.25 18.90 -39.27
CA ARG A 494 15.65 18.48 -39.55
C ARG A 494 16.49 19.60 -40.17
N ARG A 495 15.89 20.77 -40.39
CA ARG A 495 16.57 22.05 -40.65
C ARG A 495 16.39 22.90 -39.41
#